data_AF-A0A0U5NQS4-F1
#
_entry.id   AF-A0A0U5NQS4-F1
#
_cell.length_a   1.000
_cell.length_b   1.000
_cell.length_c   1.000
_cell.angle_alpha   90.00
_cell.angle_beta   90.00
_cell.angle_gamma   90.00
#
_symmetry.space_group_name_H-M   'P 1'
#
loop_
_entity.id
_entity.type
_entity.pdbx_description
1 polymer ?
#
loop_
_entity_poly.entity_id
_entity_poly.type
_entity_poly.pdbx_seq_one_letter_code
_entity_poly.pdbx_strand_id
1 'polypeptide(L)'
;MTNVDTRIRDFFDRHVTRLIIEKYGIEEMQALRSFIESQTYQMLISPELEVYKLSPRIVFDMWESERVTGDPRNSQYLRSDEDE
;
A
#
# COMPACT_ATOMS: atom_id res chain seq x y z
N MET A 1 -9.46 17.64 -10.12
CA MET A 1 -8.56 16.61 -9.55
C MET A 1 -9.21 15.26 -9.81
N THR A 2 -8.62 14.47 -10.71
CA THR A 2 -9.02 13.08 -11.00
C THR A 2 -8.65 12.22 -9.80
N ASN A 3 -9.59 11.95 -8.91
CA ASN A 3 -9.38 11.00 -7.82
C ASN A 3 -9.31 9.58 -8.37
N VAL A 4 -8.50 8.72 -7.72
CA VAL A 4 -8.51 7.28 -7.99
C VAL A 4 -9.93 6.75 -7.74
N ASP A 5 -10.42 5.91 -8.65
CA ASP A 5 -11.77 5.36 -8.63
C ASP A 5 -12.07 4.64 -7.30
N THR A 6 -13.25 4.87 -6.73
CA THR A 6 -13.67 4.27 -5.46
C THR A 6 -13.61 2.75 -5.47
N ARG A 7 -13.88 2.09 -6.60
CA ARG A 7 -13.79 0.62 -6.74
C ARG A 7 -12.35 0.15 -6.68
N ILE A 8 -11.42 0.92 -7.24
CA ILE A 8 -9.99 0.61 -7.15
C ILE A 8 -9.55 0.72 -5.69
N ARG A 9 -9.97 1.78 -4.99
CA ARG A 9 -9.66 1.95 -3.57
C ARG A 9 -10.21 0.81 -2.70
N ASP A 10 -11.48 0.46 -2.85
CA ASP A 10 -12.10 -0.67 -2.14
C ASP A 10 -11.41 -2.02 -2.44
N PHE A 11 -10.97 -2.21 -3.68
CA PHE A 11 -10.17 -3.37 -4.05
C PHE A 11 -8.87 -3.45 -3.23
N PHE A 12 -8.10 -2.36 -3.14
CA PHE A 12 -6.87 -2.34 -2.33
C PHE A 12 -7.15 -2.43 -0.84
N ASP A 13 -8.15 -1.72 -0.32
CA ASP A 13 -8.54 -1.74 1.09
C ASP A 13 -8.77 -3.19 1.55
N ARG A 14 -9.53 -3.98 0.78
CA ARG A 14 -9.81 -5.38 1.12
C ARG A 14 -8.57 -6.28 1.00
N HIS A 15 -7.80 -6.15 -0.09
CA HIS A 15 -6.70 -7.07 -0.37
C HIS A 15 -5.49 -6.81 0.51
N VAL A 16 -5.11 -5.54 0.72
CA VAL A 16 -3.97 -5.19 1.56
C VAL A 16 -4.29 -5.46 3.03
N THR A 17 -5.50 -5.12 3.50
CA THR A 17 -5.94 -5.46 4.86
C THR A 17 -5.89 -6.97 5.10
N ARG A 18 -6.34 -7.78 4.14
CA ARG A 18 -6.25 -9.24 4.23
C ARG A 18 -4.79 -9.72 4.37
N LEU A 19 -3.87 -9.16 3.59
CA LEU A 19 -2.44 -9.51 3.67
C LEU A 19 -1.85 -9.14 5.04
N ILE A 20 -2.25 -7.99 5.61
CA ILE A 20 -1.84 -7.57 6.96
C ILE A 20 -2.35 -8.58 8.01
N ILE A 21 -3.63 -8.96 7.95
CA ILE A 21 -4.21 -9.94 8.88
C ILE A 21 -3.51 -11.29 8.74
N GLU A 22 -3.31 -11.78 7.52
CA GLU A 22 -2.66 -13.07 7.25
C GLU A 22 -1.22 -13.11 7.77
N LYS A 23 -0.47 -12.01 7.70
CA LYS A 23 0.93 -11.95 8.15
C LYS A 23 1.09 -11.69 9.64
N TYR A 24 0.30 -10.78 10.21
CA TYR A 24 0.50 -10.29 11.59
C TYR A 24 -0.54 -10.80 12.59
N GLY A 25 -1.63 -11.44 12.14
CA GLY A 25 -2.65 -11.99 13.01
C GLY A 25 -3.41 -10.95 13.84
N ILE A 26 -3.47 -9.69 13.36
CA ILE A 26 -4.19 -8.60 14.03
C ILE A 26 -5.65 -8.52 13.58
N GLU A 27 -6.47 -7.81 14.34
CA GLU A 27 -7.90 -7.64 14.07
C GLU A 27 -8.15 -6.78 12.82
N GLU A 28 -9.25 -7.04 12.11
CA GLU A 28 -9.54 -6.45 10.80
C GLU A 28 -9.62 -4.92 10.83
N MET A 29 -10.37 -4.36 11.79
CA MET A 29 -10.49 -2.90 11.94
C MET A 29 -9.15 -2.26 12.28
N GLN A 30 -8.32 -2.92 13.10
CA GLN A 30 -6.95 -2.49 13.38
C GLN A 30 -6.06 -2.50 12.13
N ALA A 31 -6.10 -3.59 11.34
CA ALA A 31 -5.36 -3.73 10.10
C ALA A 31 -5.75 -2.65 9.08
N LEU A 32 -7.06 -2.51 8.84
CA LEU A 32 -7.60 -1.53 7.89
C LEU A 32 -7.21 -0.11 8.30
N ARG A 33 -7.35 0.24 9.58
CA ARG A 33 -6.96 1.56 10.08
C ARG A 33 -5.47 1.83 9.88
N SER A 34 -4.62 0.85 10.20
CA SER A 34 -3.18 0.97 10.02
C SER A 34 -2.76 1.15 8.55
N PHE A 35 -3.57 0.64 7.62
CA PHE A 35 -3.36 0.83 6.20
C PHE A 35 -3.85 2.21 5.72
N ILE A 36 -5.10 2.60 6.01
CA ILE A 36 -5.68 3.87 5.55
C ILE A 36 -4.91 5.09 6.08
N GLU A 37 -4.39 5.01 7.31
CA GLU A 37 -3.63 6.10 7.94
C GLU A 37 -2.15 6.17 7.45
N SER A 38 -1.72 5.23 6.60
CA SER A 38 -0.33 5.15 6.12
C SER A 38 -0.01 6.12 4.98
N GLN A 39 1.26 6.49 4.83
CA GLN A 39 1.77 7.23 3.67
C GLN A 39 1.63 6.41 2.39
N THR A 40 1.76 5.09 2.47
CA THR A 40 1.48 4.17 1.37
C THR A 40 0.08 4.38 0.79
N TYR A 41 -0.92 4.52 1.66
CA TYR A 41 -2.28 4.79 1.23
C TYR A 41 -2.44 6.18 0.60
N GLN A 42 -1.76 7.19 1.13
CA GLN A 42 -1.73 8.51 0.51
C GLN A 42 -1.12 8.47 -0.90
N MET A 43 -0.09 7.63 -1.11
CA MET A 43 0.49 7.41 -2.43
C MET A 43 -0.47 6.66 -3.35
N LEU A 44 -1.19 5.66 -2.83
CA LEU A 44 -2.18 4.88 -3.57
C LEU A 44 -3.31 5.75 -4.13
N ILE A 45 -3.83 6.69 -3.34
CA ILE A 45 -4.92 7.58 -3.77
C ILE A 45 -4.44 8.77 -4.61
N SER A 46 -3.12 8.97 -4.71
CA SER A 46 -2.53 10.02 -5.54
C SER A 46 -2.46 9.57 -7.00
N PRO A 47 -3.20 10.21 -7.92
CA PRO A 47 -3.17 9.82 -9.33
C PRO A 47 -1.79 10.04 -9.98
N GLU A 48 -1.01 10.99 -9.49
CA GLU A 48 0.31 11.36 -10.03
C GLU A 48 1.37 10.28 -9.81
N LEU A 49 1.22 9.49 -8.75
CA LEU A 49 2.18 8.46 -8.37
C LEU A 49 1.86 7.09 -8.97
N GLU A 50 0.68 6.95 -9.58
CA GLU A 50 0.23 5.75 -10.29
C GLU A 50 0.32 4.43 -9.49
N VAL A 51 0.43 4.49 -8.15
CA VAL A 51 0.53 3.32 -7.26
C VAL A 51 -0.70 2.40 -7.39
N TYR A 52 -1.85 2.96 -7.75
CA TYR A 52 -3.07 2.20 -8.03
C TYR A 52 -2.96 1.24 -9.24
N LYS A 53 -1.92 1.37 -10.07
CA LYS A 53 -1.62 0.43 -11.16
C LYS A 53 -0.80 -0.79 -10.70
N LEU A 54 -0.24 -0.75 -9.49
CA LEU A 54 0.58 -1.82 -8.93
C LEU A 54 -0.30 -2.95 -8.38
N SER A 55 0.30 -4.13 -8.15
CA SER A 55 -0.43 -5.22 -7.50
C SER A 55 -0.63 -4.95 -5.99
N PRO A 56 -1.70 -5.47 -5.36
CA PRO A 56 -1.90 -5.35 -3.91
C PRO A 56 -0.73 -5.89 -3.08
N ARG A 57 0.02 -6.86 -3.59
CA ARG A 57 1.22 -7.38 -2.93
C ARG A 57 2.33 -6.34 -2.88
N ILE A 58 2.56 -5.61 -3.96
CA ILE A 58 3.55 -4.53 -4.00
C ILE A 58 3.15 -3.39 -3.04
N VAL A 59 1.86 -3.02 -3.03
CA VAL A 59 1.35 -1.99 -2.11
C VAL A 59 1.47 -2.44 -0.65
N PHE A 60 1.23 -3.71 -0.37
CA PHE A 60 1.49 -4.29 0.95
C PHE A 60 2.97 -4.23 1.33
N ASP A 61 3.88 -4.58 0.41
CA ASP A 61 5.33 -4.50 0.65
C ASP A 61 5.79 -3.05 0.88
N MET A 62 5.19 -2.06 0.20
CA MET A 62 5.39 -0.63 0.46
C MET A 62 4.94 -0.23 1.88
N TRP A 63 3.76 -0.69 2.29
CA TRP A 63 3.27 -0.47 3.65
C TRP A 63 4.20 -1.11 4.69
N GLU A 64 4.68 -2.33 4.47
CA GLU A 64 5.65 -2.96 5.36
C GLU A 64 6.96 -2.18 5.44
N SER A 65 7.47 -1.71 4.30
CA SER A 65 8.66 -0.85 4.26
C SER A 65 8.48 0.42 5.08
N GLU A 66 7.33 1.07 4.97
CA GLU A 66 6.98 2.24 5.79
C GLU A 66 6.97 1.90 7.27
N ARG A 67 6.41 0.75 7.67
CA ARG A 67 6.39 0.32 9.07
C ARG A 67 7.79 0.10 9.66
N VAL A 68 8.75 -0.37 8.84
CA VAL A 68 10.13 -0.65 9.27
C VAL A 68 11.02 0.58 9.20
N THR A 69 10.90 1.39 8.14
CA THR A 69 11.86 2.45 7.80
C THR A 69 11.31 3.86 7.96
N GLY A 70 9.98 4.01 8.07
CA GLY A 70 9.29 5.29 8.03
C GLY A 70 9.06 5.84 6.62
N ASP A 71 9.52 5.15 5.56
CA ASP A 71 9.33 5.57 4.17
C ASP A 71 8.87 4.39 3.27
N PRO A 72 7.67 4.46 2.67
CA PRO A 72 7.17 3.43 1.76
C PRO A 72 8.01 3.27 0.47
N ARG A 73 8.77 4.30 0.10
CA ARG A 73 9.62 4.29 -1.11
C ARG A 73 10.88 3.44 -0.96
N ASN A 74 11.21 3.04 0.27
CA ASN A 74 12.30 2.12 0.53
C ASN A 74 11.95 0.65 0.24
N SER A 75 10.72 0.37 -0.21
CA SER A 75 10.34 -0.97 -0.65
C SER A 75 11.22 -1.42 -1.81
N GLN A 76 11.66 -2.67 -1.77
CA GLN A 76 12.62 -3.22 -2.73
C GLN A 76 12.16 -3.09 -4.19
N TYR A 77 10.87 -2.97 -4.45
CA TYR A 77 10.32 -2.83 -5.81
C TYR A 77 10.56 -1.47 -6.47
N LEU A 78 10.90 -0.43 -5.71
CA LEU A 78 11.32 0.87 -6.26
C LEU A 78 12.84 0.98 -6.39
N ARG A 79 13.59 -0.02 -5.91
CA ARG A 79 15.06 -0.08 -6.01
C ARG A 79 15.54 -0.97 -7.16
N SER A 80 14.65 -1.71 -7.80
CA SER A 80 15.02 -2.69 -8.83
C SER A 80 15.24 -2.12 -10.23
N ASP A 81 15.04 -0.82 -10.46
CA ASP A 81 15.21 -0.18 -11.78
C ASP A 81 16.54 0.59 -11.93
N GLU A 82 17.50 0.48 -11.00
CA GLU A 82 18.83 1.14 -11.11
C GLU A 82 19.95 0.23 -11.66
N ASP A 83 19.68 -1.04 -11.94
CA ASP A 83 20.65 -1.99 -12.50
C ASP A 83 20.19 -2.57 -13.86
N GLU A 84 20.05 -1.71 -14.89
CA GLU A 84 20.16 -2.15 -16.32
C GLU A 84 20.79 -1.07 -17.21
#